data_AF-A0A661IKQ8-F1
#
_entry.id   AF-A0A661IKQ8-F1
#
_cell.length_a   1.000
_cell.length_b   1.000
_cell.length_c   1.000
_cell.angle_alpha   90.00
_cell.angle_beta   90.00
_cell.angle_gamma   90.00
#
_symmetry.space_group_name_H-M   'P 1'
#
loop_
_entity.id
_entity.type
_entity.pdbx_description
1 polymer ?
#
loop_
_entity_poly.entity_id
_entity_poly.type
_entity_poly.pdbx_seq_one_letter_code
_entity_poly.pdbx_strand_id
1 'polypeptide(L)'
;MTNNNLIELDQLPLVDDIAGVIEDMFGVKLDILGGWGYDHNRAVIVNSLDTSIDHFLYMFATIRANTEMNMTLEKEKRYGGINATYIDGKQVEVENKIYDMITFEITAMKETIYADFIQEYKDNYGKNKEFDLSDHFKRRKENTITIQSDFWFYGLEKYYVEDSTS
;
A
#
# COMPACT_ATOMS: atom_id res chain seq x y z
N MET A 1 -16.27 20.78 0.44
CA MET A 1 -14.93 21.04 0.98
C MET A 1 -14.30 19.69 1.23
N THR A 2 -13.42 19.23 0.34
CA THR A 2 -12.63 18.02 0.57
C THR A 2 -11.57 18.41 1.58
N ASN A 3 -11.74 17.99 2.84
CA ASN A 3 -10.67 18.07 3.83
C ASN A 3 -9.59 17.09 3.37
N ASN A 4 -8.65 17.57 2.56
CA ASN A 4 -7.39 16.88 2.33
C ASN A 4 -6.57 17.00 3.62
N ASN A 5 -6.96 16.23 4.64
CA ASN A 5 -6.08 15.96 5.77
C ASN A 5 -4.93 15.14 5.18
N LEU A 6 -3.83 15.82 4.86
CA LEU A 6 -2.54 15.20 4.61
C LEU A 6 -2.16 14.47 5.89
N ILE A 7 -2.33 13.16 5.88
CA ILE A 7 -1.89 12.31 6.98
C ILE A 7 -0.45 11.93 6.69
N GLU A 8 0.45 12.44 7.52
CA GLU A 8 1.82 11.96 7.55
C GLU A 8 1.80 10.61 8.27
N LEU A 9 2.32 9.58 7.60
CA LEU A 9 2.50 8.26 8.17
C LEU A 9 3.92 8.17 8.75
N ASP A 10 4.01 7.61 9.96
CA ASP A 10 5.28 7.30 10.56
C ASP A 10 6.01 6.28 9.69
N GLN A 11 7.25 6.61 9.32
CA GLN A 11 8.07 5.68 8.56
C GLN A 11 8.46 4.50 9.44
N LEU A 12 8.31 3.30 8.88
CA LEU A 12 8.75 2.06 9.49
C LEU A 12 10.25 2.13 9.82
N PRO A 13 10.66 1.53 10.96
CA PRO A 13 12.06 1.50 11.34
C PRO A 13 12.89 0.75 10.30
N LEU A 14 14.19 1.04 10.30
CA LEU A 14 15.15 0.23 9.56
C LEU A 14 15.14 -1.20 10.13
N VAL A 15 15.12 -2.16 9.23
CA VAL A 15 15.18 -3.59 9.54
C VAL A 15 16.29 -4.21 8.72
N ASP A 16 17.04 -5.13 9.32
CA ASP A 16 18.16 -5.81 8.65
C ASP A 16 17.66 -6.85 7.62
N ASP A 17 16.47 -7.42 7.86
CA ASP A 17 15.86 -8.46 7.04
C ASP A 17 14.38 -8.14 6.76
N ILE A 18 14.14 -7.27 5.77
CA ILE A 18 12.78 -6.92 5.34
C ILE A 18 12.03 -8.13 4.76
N ALA A 19 12.72 -9.04 4.09
CA ALA A 19 12.11 -10.24 3.51
C ALA A 19 11.56 -11.15 4.62
N GLY A 20 12.35 -11.41 5.66
CA GLY A 20 11.93 -12.18 6.83
C GLY A 20 10.75 -11.53 7.57
N VAL A 21 10.78 -10.20 7.74
CA VAL A 21 9.64 -9.46 8.35
C VAL A 21 8.36 -9.65 7.54
N ILE A 22 8.43 -9.57 6.21
CA ILE A 22 7.28 -9.76 5.34
C ILE A 22 6.78 -11.21 5.39
N GLU A 23 7.69 -12.19 5.40
CA GLU A 23 7.33 -13.60 5.54
C GLU A 23 6.61 -13.86 6.88
N ASP A 24 7.14 -13.35 7.99
CA ASP A 24 6.56 -13.55 9.32
C ASP A 24 5.17 -12.91 9.45
N MET A 25 4.98 -11.72 8.86
CA MET A 25 3.74 -10.94 9.01
C MET A 25 2.66 -11.32 8.01
N PHE A 26 3.04 -11.67 6.77
CA PHE A 26 2.12 -11.88 5.66
C PHE A 26 2.19 -13.28 5.06
N GLY A 27 3.15 -14.11 5.45
CA GLY A 27 3.36 -15.45 4.88
C GLY A 27 3.86 -15.42 3.43
N VAL A 28 4.39 -14.28 2.98
CA VAL A 28 4.85 -14.08 1.60
C VAL A 28 6.38 -14.11 1.57
N LYS A 29 6.94 -14.96 0.72
CA LYS A 29 8.39 -15.02 0.47
C LYS A 29 8.71 -14.12 -0.70
N LEU A 30 9.59 -13.15 -0.49
CA LEU A 30 10.10 -12.24 -1.52
C LEU A 30 11.62 -12.29 -1.51
N ASP A 31 12.24 -12.41 -2.69
CA ASP A 31 13.69 -12.30 -2.82
C ASP A 31 14.11 -10.84 -2.97
N ILE A 32 14.03 -10.13 -1.84
CA ILE A 32 14.32 -8.69 -1.74
C ILE A 32 15.28 -8.40 -0.58
N LEU A 33 15.96 -7.26 -0.67
CA LEU A 33 16.84 -6.70 0.34
C LEU A 33 16.58 -5.19 0.50
N GLY A 34 17.37 -4.51 1.34
CA GLY A 34 17.34 -3.06 1.49
C GLY A 34 16.28 -2.61 2.49
N GLY A 35 15.52 -1.57 2.14
CA GLY A 35 14.55 -0.94 3.03
C GLY A 35 13.12 -0.95 2.49
N TRP A 36 12.25 -0.15 3.11
CA TRP A 36 10.83 -0.04 2.77
C TRP A 36 10.53 0.90 1.58
N GLY A 37 11.54 1.40 0.88
CA GLY A 37 11.37 2.20 -0.33
C GLY A 37 10.97 3.66 -0.10
N TYR A 38 11.30 4.27 1.05
CA TYR A 38 10.97 5.69 1.30
C TYR A 38 11.78 6.67 0.45
N ASP A 39 12.99 6.29 0.06
CA ASP A 39 13.94 7.07 -0.72
C ASP A 39 14.99 6.11 -1.33
N HIS A 40 15.90 6.64 -2.17
CA HIS A 40 16.95 5.84 -2.82
C HIS A 40 17.93 5.15 -1.85
N ASN A 41 18.16 5.70 -0.65
CA ASN A 41 19.04 5.09 0.36
C ASN A 41 18.36 3.94 1.09
N ARG A 42 17.02 3.95 1.13
CA ARG A 42 16.18 2.92 1.74
C ARG A 42 15.35 2.19 0.69
N ALA A 43 15.83 2.13 -0.54
CA ALA A 43 15.15 1.46 -1.64
C ALA A 43 14.96 -0.03 -1.35
N VAL A 44 13.89 -0.59 -1.90
CA VAL A 44 13.69 -2.03 -1.97
C VAL A 44 14.61 -2.55 -3.07
N ILE A 45 15.52 -3.44 -2.72
CA ILE A 45 16.44 -4.06 -3.68
C ILE A 45 15.81 -5.38 -4.12
N VAL A 46 15.49 -5.50 -5.41
CA VAL A 46 14.86 -6.69 -5.98
C VAL A 46 15.95 -7.59 -6.58
N ASN A 47 16.15 -8.77 -6.00
CA ASN A 47 17.12 -9.75 -6.49
C ASN A 47 16.50 -10.64 -7.56
N SER A 48 15.32 -11.21 -7.28
CA SER A 48 14.53 -12.00 -8.21
C SER A 48 13.03 -11.75 -8.08
N LEU A 49 12.29 -11.97 -9.17
CA LEU A 49 10.83 -11.95 -9.21
C LEU A 49 10.32 -13.27 -9.78
N ASP A 50 9.33 -13.83 -9.11
CA ASP A 50 8.58 -15.03 -9.46
C ASP A 50 7.13 -14.71 -9.89
N THR A 51 6.82 -13.41 -10.00
CA THR A 51 5.56 -12.86 -10.51
C THR A 51 5.83 -11.69 -11.44
N SER A 52 4.80 -11.16 -12.12
CA SER A 52 4.96 -9.95 -12.95
C SER A 52 5.34 -8.74 -12.11
N ILE A 53 6.01 -7.76 -12.73
CA ILE A 53 6.41 -6.51 -12.06
C ILE A 53 5.18 -5.84 -11.42
N ASP A 54 4.09 -5.69 -12.18
CA ASP A 54 2.86 -5.05 -11.70
C ASP A 54 2.30 -5.73 -10.45
N HIS A 55 2.31 -7.07 -10.43
CA HIS A 55 1.83 -7.83 -9.27
C HIS A 55 2.74 -7.59 -8.08
N PHE A 56 4.06 -7.66 -8.28
CA PHE A 56 5.04 -7.40 -7.21
C PHE A 56 4.88 -6.00 -6.63
N LEU A 57 4.79 -4.97 -7.48
CA LEU A 57 4.65 -3.57 -7.06
C LEU A 57 3.37 -3.37 -6.24
N TYR A 58 2.23 -3.89 -6.72
CA TYR A 58 0.96 -3.79 -6.01
C TYR A 58 0.98 -4.52 -4.66
N MET A 59 1.54 -5.73 -4.65
CA MET A 59 1.68 -6.54 -3.44
C MET A 59 2.56 -5.83 -2.40
N PHE A 60 3.73 -5.35 -2.81
CA PHE A 60 4.64 -4.64 -1.91
C PHE A 60 4.02 -3.34 -1.38
N ALA A 61 3.35 -2.56 -2.23
CA ALA A 61 2.64 -1.36 -1.82
C ALA A 61 1.55 -1.65 -0.78
N THR A 62 0.80 -2.74 -0.98
CA THR A 62 -0.24 -3.20 -0.05
C THR A 62 0.37 -3.65 1.28
N ILE A 63 1.47 -4.40 1.25
CA ILE A 63 2.20 -4.87 2.43
C ILE A 63 2.68 -3.69 3.27
N ARG A 64 3.37 -2.72 2.66
CA ARG A 64 3.88 -1.54 3.36
C ARG A 64 2.73 -0.71 3.93
N ALA A 65 1.69 -0.44 3.15
CA ALA A 65 0.54 0.34 3.61
C ALA A 65 -0.17 -0.32 4.81
N ASN A 66 -0.36 -1.65 4.79
CA ASN A 66 -0.95 -2.36 5.94
C ASN A 66 -0.02 -2.34 7.16
N THR A 67 1.29 -2.42 6.95
CA THR A 67 2.29 -2.36 8.02
C THR A 67 2.29 -0.99 8.70
N GLU A 68 2.33 0.09 7.92
CA GLU A 68 2.32 1.49 8.40
C GLU A 68 0.97 1.88 9.03
N MET A 69 -0.14 1.50 8.41
CA MET A 69 -1.45 2.05 8.77
C MET A 69 -2.28 1.14 9.68
N ASN A 70 -1.85 -0.10 9.92
CA ASN A 70 -2.58 -1.02 10.80
C ASN A 70 -1.65 -1.75 11.77
N MET A 71 -0.73 -2.54 11.25
CA MET A 71 -0.08 -3.58 12.07
C MET A 71 0.86 -3.02 13.14
N THR A 72 1.53 -1.89 12.85
CA THR A 72 2.44 -1.22 13.79
C THR A 72 1.76 -0.20 14.69
N LEU A 73 0.48 0.10 14.45
CA LEU A 73 -0.26 1.10 15.22
C LEU A 73 -1.00 0.48 16.42
N GLU A 74 -1.10 1.28 17.49
CA GLU A 74 -2.06 1.04 18.59
C GLU A 74 -3.48 0.94 18.03
N LYS A 75 -4.31 0.09 18.64
CA LYS A 75 -5.64 -0.29 18.14
C LYS A 75 -6.51 0.92 17.76
N GLU A 76 -6.49 1.96 18.56
CA GLU A 76 -7.30 3.17 18.40
C GLU A 76 -6.84 4.04 17.20
N LYS A 77 -5.60 3.83 16.76
CA LYS A 77 -4.99 4.57 15.65
C LYS A 77 -5.06 3.83 14.32
N ARG A 78 -5.38 2.54 14.33
CA ARG A 78 -5.42 1.68 13.14
C ARG A 78 -6.40 2.15 12.08
N TYR A 79 -6.05 1.84 10.85
CA TYR A 79 -6.90 1.98 9.68
C TYR A 79 -7.25 0.60 9.10
N GLY A 80 -8.45 0.48 8.54
CA GLY A 80 -8.94 -0.66 7.79
C GLY A 80 -9.41 -0.27 6.40
N GLY A 81 -9.75 -1.26 5.58
CA GLY A 81 -10.12 -1.03 4.17
C GLY A 81 -9.01 -0.37 3.36
N ILE A 82 -7.75 -0.70 3.68
CA ILE A 82 -6.57 -0.13 3.05
C ILE A 82 -6.48 -0.67 1.62
N ASN A 83 -6.38 0.23 0.64
CA ASN A 83 -6.22 -0.12 -0.76
C ASN A 83 -5.17 0.78 -1.42
N ALA A 84 -4.22 0.16 -2.12
CA ALA A 84 -3.24 0.84 -2.95
C ALA A 84 -3.73 0.91 -4.41
N THR A 85 -3.46 2.00 -5.09
CA THR A 85 -3.73 2.18 -6.52
C THR A 85 -2.50 2.81 -7.17
N TYR A 86 -1.97 2.18 -8.20
CA TYR A 86 -0.86 2.74 -8.98
C TYR A 86 -1.28 4.07 -9.61
N ILE A 87 -0.42 5.09 -9.55
CA ILE A 87 -0.65 6.40 -10.16
C ILE A 87 0.32 6.64 -11.31
N ASP A 88 1.62 6.58 -11.02
CA ASP A 88 2.68 6.87 -11.98
C ASP A 88 4.00 6.22 -11.55
N GLY A 89 4.96 6.17 -12.48
CA GLY A 89 6.26 5.55 -12.26
C GLY A 89 7.31 6.19 -13.17
N LYS A 90 8.50 6.42 -12.63
CA LYS A 90 9.63 6.96 -13.39
C LYS A 90 10.95 6.36 -12.97
N GLN A 91 11.87 6.27 -13.91
CA GLN A 91 13.27 5.96 -13.62
C GLN A 91 14.02 7.22 -13.20
N VAL A 92 14.80 7.12 -12.13
CA VAL A 92 15.62 8.20 -11.59
C VAL A 92 17.04 7.69 -11.42
N GLU A 93 18.00 8.41 -12.01
CA GLU A 93 19.42 8.12 -11.84
C GLU A 93 19.97 8.86 -10.61
N VAL A 94 20.57 8.12 -9.68
CA VAL A 94 21.22 8.65 -8.47
C VAL A 94 22.55 7.92 -8.29
N GLU A 95 23.65 8.66 -8.20
CA GLU A 95 25.00 8.10 -7.99
C GLU A 95 25.37 6.98 -9.00
N ASN A 96 25.04 7.17 -10.28
CA ASN A 96 25.23 6.19 -11.37
C ASN A 96 24.47 4.87 -11.19
N LYS A 97 23.40 4.86 -10.39
CA LYS A 97 22.45 3.76 -10.29
C LYS A 97 21.07 4.22 -10.75
N ILE A 98 20.36 3.35 -11.47
CA ILE A 98 18.99 3.61 -11.92
C ILE A 98 18.04 3.02 -10.89
N TYR A 99 17.13 3.85 -10.40
CA TYR A 99 16.06 3.47 -9.49
C TYR A 99 14.71 3.67 -10.15
N ASP A 100 13.74 2.84 -9.79
CA ASP A 100 12.35 3.03 -10.14
C ASP A 100 11.64 3.69 -8.96
N MET A 101 11.10 4.90 -9.19
CA MET A 101 10.29 5.63 -8.24
C MET A 101 8.83 5.49 -8.67
N ILE A 102 8.07 4.69 -7.94
CA ILE A 102 6.67 4.38 -8.22
C ILE A 102 5.77 5.08 -7.21
N THR A 103 4.80 5.86 -7.69
CA THR A 103 3.84 6.57 -6.86
C THR A 103 2.52 5.80 -6.78
N PHE A 104 2.07 5.52 -5.57
CA PHE A 104 0.76 4.94 -5.27
C PHE A 104 -0.14 5.93 -4.54
N GLU A 105 -1.43 5.89 -4.86
CA GLU A 105 -2.48 6.44 -4.02
C GLU A 105 -2.95 5.35 -3.05
N ILE A 106 -2.82 5.61 -1.76
CA ILE A 106 -3.30 4.75 -0.69
C ILE A 106 -4.57 5.35 -0.12
N THR A 107 -5.64 4.57 -0.14
CA THR A 107 -6.90 4.92 0.54
C THR A 107 -7.09 4.05 1.76
N ALA A 108 -7.64 4.63 2.83
CA ALA A 108 -7.93 3.89 4.05
C ALA A 108 -9.04 4.57 4.85
N MET A 109 -9.52 3.92 5.91
CA MET A 109 -10.52 4.46 6.83
C MET A 109 -10.17 4.02 8.25
N LYS A 110 -10.50 4.79 9.29
CA LYS A 110 -10.27 4.33 10.67
C LYS A 110 -10.90 2.96 10.89
N GLU A 111 -10.14 2.04 11.50
CA GLU A 111 -10.53 0.62 11.59
C GLU A 111 -11.89 0.43 12.26
N THR A 112 -12.15 1.19 13.33
CA THR A 112 -13.44 1.17 14.04
C THR A 112 -14.60 1.60 13.14
N ILE A 113 -14.46 2.74 12.45
CA ILE A 113 -15.46 3.26 11.51
C ILE A 113 -15.68 2.27 10.35
N TYR A 114 -14.59 1.69 9.82
CA TYR A 114 -14.66 0.69 8.77
C TYR A 114 -15.44 -0.55 9.21
N ALA A 115 -15.16 -1.06 10.41
CA ALA A 115 -15.88 -2.19 10.98
C ALA A 115 -17.37 -1.89 11.17
N ASP A 116 -17.72 -0.69 11.65
CA ASP A 116 -19.10 -0.24 11.81
C ASP A 116 -19.86 -0.24 10.48
N PHE A 117 -19.25 0.28 9.40
CA PHE A 117 -19.86 0.23 8.07
C PHE A 117 -20.02 -1.20 7.54
N ILE A 118 -19.03 -2.08 7.76
CA ILE A 118 -19.15 -3.49 7.35
C ILE A 118 -20.29 -4.17 8.10
N GLN A 119 -20.45 -3.90 9.39
CA GLN A 119 -21.52 -4.46 10.21
C GLN A 119 -22.89 -3.92 9.78
N GLU A 120 -23.02 -2.60 9.63
CA GLU A 120 -24.24 -1.94 9.13
C GLU A 120 -24.69 -2.56 7.80
N TYR A 121 -23.77 -2.74 6.85
CA TYR A 121 -24.08 -3.33 5.56
C TYR A 121 -24.57 -4.78 5.69
N LYS A 122 -23.87 -5.62 6.47
CA LYS A 122 -24.25 -7.03 6.70
C LYS A 122 -25.63 -7.18 7.35
N ASP A 123 -25.99 -6.27 8.23
CA ASP A 123 -27.24 -6.32 8.97
C ASP A 123 -28.43 -5.82 8.16
N ASN A 124 -28.22 -4.88 7.23
CA ASN A 124 -29.30 -4.19 6.54
C ASN A 124 -29.46 -4.59 5.07
N TYR A 125 -28.36 -4.85 4.35
CA TYR A 125 -28.43 -5.09 2.90
C TYR A 125 -29.29 -6.31 2.56
N GLY A 126 -30.32 -6.09 1.73
CA GLY A 126 -31.29 -7.13 1.33
C GLY A 126 -32.28 -7.56 2.43
N LYS A 127 -32.18 -6.98 3.64
CA LYS A 127 -33.00 -7.34 4.82
C LYS A 127 -33.89 -6.18 5.28
N ASN A 128 -33.38 -4.95 5.25
CA ASN A 128 -34.08 -3.75 5.66
C ASN A 128 -34.45 -2.90 4.44
N LYS A 129 -35.75 -2.66 4.23
CA LYS A 129 -36.27 -1.88 3.10
C LYS A 129 -35.97 -0.38 3.19
N GLU A 130 -35.67 0.12 4.39
CA GLU A 130 -35.33 1.53 4.64
C GLU A 130 -33.82 1.78 4.54
N PHE A 131 -33.01 0.74 4.29
CA PHE A 131 -31.57 0.89 4.16
C PHE A 131 -31.21 1.65 2.87
N ASP A 132 -30.76 2.89 3.04
CA ASP A 132 -30.27 3.70 1.94
C ASP A 132 -28.82 3.31 1.61
N LEU A 133 -28.68 2.48 0.59
CA LEU A 133 -27.40 2.03 0.07
C LEU A 133 -26.54 3.19 -0.46
N SER A 134 -27.17 4.22 -1.03
CA SER A 134 -26.46 5.35 -1.62
C SER A 134 -25.88 6.24 -0.51
N ASP A 135 -26.66 6.49 0.54
CA ASP A 135 -26.18 7.21 1.72
C ASP A 135 -25.06 6.44 2.44
N HIS A 136 -25.20 5.13 2.60
CA HIS A 136 -24.15 4.29 3.18
C HIS A 136 -22.80 4.45 2.45
N PHE A 137 -22.78 4.33 1.12
CA PHE A 137 -21.56 4.51 0.34
C PHE A 137 -21.04 5.95 0.33
N LYS A 138 -21.94 6.94 0.38
CA LYS A 138 -21.56 8.34 0.54
C LYS A 138 -20.81 8.56 1.85
N ARG A 139 -21.38 8.11 2.98
CA ARG A 139 -20.74 8.20 4.30
C ARG A 139 -19.41 7.46 4.36
N ARG A 140 -19.31 6.30 3.71
CA ARG A 140 -18.04 5.59 3.57
C ARG A 140 -16.99 6.45 2.87
N LYS A 141 -17.33 7.01 1.70
CA LYS A 141 -16.43 7.86 0.95
C LYS A 141 -15.98 9.09 1.74
N GLU A 142 -16.87 9.70 2.51
CA GLU A 142 -16.56 10.86 3.36
C GLU A 142 -15.62 10.54 4.53
N ASN A 143 -15.56 9.27 4.96
CA ASN A 143 -14.66 8.79 6.01
C ASN A 143 -13.38 8.15 5.47
N THR A 144 -13.25 8.01 4.14
CA THR A 144 -12.03 7.52 3.51
C THR A 144 -11.02 8.64 3.40
N ILE A 145 -9.81 8.38 3.88
CA ILE A 145 -8.63 9.22 3.68
C ILE A 145 -7.88 8.76 2.44
N THR A 146 -7.14 9.68 1.83
CA THR A 146 -6.30 9.44 0.66
C THR A 146 -4.91 10.01 0.90
N ILE A 147 -3.87 9.22 0.62
CA ILE A 147 -2.46 9.55 0.81
C ILE A 147 -1.73 9.18 -0.49
N GLN A 148 -0.80 10.02 -0.95
CA GLN A 148 0.14 9.65 -2.01
C GLN A 148 1.46 9.21 -1.36
N SER A 149 1.97 8.06 -1.78
CA SER A 149 3.24 7.52 -1.29
C SER A 149 4.12 7.08 -2.44
N ASP A 150 5.37 7.52 -2.40
CA ASP A 150 6.41 7.07 -3.31
C ASP A 150 7.10 5.81 -2.76
N PHE A 151 7.50 4.96 -3.69
CA PHE A 151 8.18 3.70 -3.46
C PHE A 151 9.40 3.64 -4.36
N TRP A 152 10.58 3.55 -3.75
CA TRP A 152 11.85 3.45 -4.44
C TRP A 152 12.30 2.00 -4.52
N PHE A 153 12.55 1.54 -5.74
CA PHE A 153 13.05 0.20 -6.05
C PHE A 153 14.37 0.28 -6.79
N TYR A 154 15.20 -0.75 -6.62
CA TYR A 154 16.43 -0.97 -7.37
C TYR A 154 16.46 -2.41 -7.88
N GLY A 155 16.90 -2.63 -9.12
CA GLY A 155 17.01 -3.96 -9.73
C GLY A 155 15.81 -4.36 -10.61
N LEU A 156 14.75 -3.53 -10.67
CA LEU A 156 13.59 -3.79 -11.52
C LEU A 156 13.90 -3.64 -13.01
N GLU A 157 14.93 -2.88 -13.37
CA GLU A 157 15.33 -2.62 -14.75
C GLU A 157 15.63 -3.91 -15.55
N LYS A 158 16.00 -4.98 -14.84
CA LYS A 158 16.28 -6.31 -15.42
C LYS A 158 15.03 -6.96 -16.03
N TYR A 159 13.85 -6.59 -15.55
CA TYR A 159 12.58 -7.20 -15.93
C TYR A 159 11.84 -6.44 -17.03
N TYR A 160 12.25 -5.20 -17.34
CA TYR A 160 11.63 -4.43 -18.43
C TYR A 160 11.99 -4.93 -19.83
N VAL A 161 13.04 -5.75 -19.96
CA VAL A 161 13.52 -6.24 -21.26
C VAL A 161 12.69 -7.44 -21.75
N GLU A 162 12.07 -8.20 -20.85
CA GLU A 162 11.33 -9.43 -21.20
C GLU A 162 9.95 -9.16 -21.84
N ASP A 163 9.33 -8.01 -21.59
CA ASP A 163 8.00 -7.65 -22.16
C ASP A 163 8.06 -7.01 -23.56
N SER A 164 9.26 -6.77 -24.10
CA SER A 164 9.43 -6.13 -25.42
C SER A 164 9.51 -7.12 -26.60
N THR A 165 9.37 -8.41 -26.33
CA THR A 165 9.28 -9.48 -27.34
C THR A 165 8.06 -10.37 -27.11
N SER A 166 6.87 -9.87 -27.45
CA SER A 166 5.66 -10.68 -27.65
C SER A 166 4.81 -10.08 -28.76
#